data_AF-A0A653D079-F1
#
_entry.id   AF-A0A653D079-F1
#
_cell.length_a   1.000
_cell.length_b   1.000
_cell.length_c   1.000
_cell.angle_alpha   90.00
_cell.angle_beta   90.00
_cell.angle_gamma   90.00
#
_symmetry.space_group_name_H-M   'P 1'
#
loop_
_entity.id
_entity.type
_entity.pdbx_description
1 polymer ?
#
loop_
_entity_poly.entity_id
_entity_poly.type
_entity_poly.pdbx_seq_one_letter_code
_entity_poly.pdbx_strand_id
1 'polypeptide(L)'
;MSAIINECDLGQRSILHAVKVKSRSVLAKPRHSFIDEDDEDDKHGSKPLCEILNDTMFSNEDSSKNSSNAEDDSPTKKGNKKVHFYVFCPTCKALKHGKLRVRCHFCKSGAFTVHSDPQNWNAVLSPKQITGLCENSPELCADLLNNREPTFAEFYFKCSEHTSLGEQDEAVPLYLIRPNLSDIPCLACGDVSDPVFVFPCPEGHVTCLDCFRQYCITKLSERQFWQHPEYGYTLACPAGCADSFIKEIHHFRLLTNNQYAQYQRFGTEEFVLRSGGVLCPQPGCGMGILADPDCTKITCINGCGYVFCRNCLQGYHIGDCETVDNGFKDSGEGCSYSVDPARVAEARWDEASKVAIKVLTKPCPKCRTPTERDDTTMNEFETSALKQHPQHVSAVEANTIESTDQY
;
A
#
# COMPACT_ATOMS: atom_id res chain seq x y z
N MET A 1 -33.32 10.77 -31.74
CA MET A 1 -32.89 9.73 -30.79
C MET A 1 -33.16 10.24 -29.39
N SER A 2 -34.17 9.67 -28.73
CA SER A 2 -34.47 9.91 -27.31
C SER A 2 -33.79 8.82 -26.50
N ALA A 3 -32.76 9.17 -25.71
CA ALA A 3 -32.15 8.25 -24.75
C ALA A 3 -32.86 8.42 -23.40
N ILE A 4 -33.38 7.33 -22.83
CA ILE A 4 -34.02 7.33 -21.51
C ILE A 4 -32.93 6.98 -20.48
N ILE A 5 -32.65 7.92 -19.57
CA ILE A 5 -31.64 7.78 -18.52
C ILE A 5 -32.34 7.29 -17.25
N ASN A 6 -32.63 5.99 -17.15
CA ASN A 6 -33.32 5.43 -15.97
C ASN A 6 -32.37 4.82 -14.92
N GLU A 7 -31.06 4.76 -15.17
CA GLU A 7 -30.10 4.06 -14.29
C GLU A 7 -28.87 4.90 -13.89
N CYS A 8 -28.82 6.20 -14.20
CA CYS A 8 -27.76 7.08 -13.70
C CYS A 8 -28.21 7.83 -12.45
N ASP A 9 -27.57 7.54 -11.31
CA ASP A 9 -27.65 8.35 -10.09
C ASP A 9 -26.88 9.66 -10.30
N LEU A 10 -27.56 10.65 -10.88
CA LEU A 10 -27.03 11.99 -11.10
C LEU A 10 -27.33 12.85 -9.87
N GLY A 11 -26.28 13.20 -9.11
CA GLY A 11 -26.39 14.12 -7.98
C GLY A 11 -26.89 15.52 -8.36
N GLN A 12 -27.34 16.29 -7.38
CA GLN A 12 -27.77 17.67 -7.62
C GLN A 12 -26.61 18.51 -8.18
N ARG A 13 -26.86 19.23 -9.29
CA ARG A 13 -25.92 20.07 -10.07
C ARG A 13 -24.96 19.34 -11.02
N SER A 14 -25.25 18.12 -11.45
CA SER A 14 -24.50 17.47 -12.53
C SER A 14 -24.76 18.13 -13.90
N ILE A 15 -23.69 18.41 -14.66
CA ILE A 15 -23.74 18.88 -16.04
C ILE A 15 -23.47 17.68 -16.96
N LEU A 16 -24.41 17.37 -17.85
CA LEU A 16 -24.27 16.32 -18.86
C LEU A 16 -23.75 16.91 -20.17
N HIS A 17 -22.58 16.46 -20.62
CA HIS A 17 -22.08 16.76 -21.96
C HIS A 17 -22.36 15.60 -22.90
N ALA A 18 -23.26 15.81 -23.88
CA ALA A 18 -23.51 14.85 -24.95
C ALA A 18 -22.55 15.15 -26.12
N VAL A 19 -21.56 14.28 -26.34
CA VAL A 19 -20.62 14.40 -27.46
C VAL A 19 -21.05 13.49 -28.61
N LYS A 20 -21.42 14.09 -29.74
CA LYS A 20 -21.73 13.33 -30.97
C LYS A 20 -20.44 13.03 -31.71
N VAL A 21 -19.92 11.82 -31.57
CA VAL A 21 -18.76 11.35 -32.34
C VAL A 21 -19.19 11.20 -33.80
N LYS A 22 -18.64 12.03 -34.71
CA LYS A 22 -18.76 11.80 -36.16
C LYS A 22 -17.74 10.74 -36.55
N SER A 23 -18.21 9.56 -36.96
CA SER A 23 -17.31 8.54 -37.54
C SER A 23 -16.67 9.09 -38.82
N ARG A 24 -15.34 8.93 -38.93
CA ARG A 24 -14.60 9.21 -40.16
C ARG A 24 -14.93 8.14 -41.21
N SER A 25 -15.38 8.57 -42.38
CA SER A 25 -15.66 7.73 -43.54
C SER A 25 -14.36 7.08 -44.07
N VAL A 26 -14.27 5.75 -44.06
CA VAL A 26 -13.25 5.00 -44.79
C VAL A 26 -13.73 4.78 -46.22
N LEU A 27 -12.86 5.06 -47.19
CA LEU A 27 -13.09 4.94 -48.63
C LEU A 27 -13.45 3.51 -49.06
N ALA A 28 -14.32 3.44 -50.07
CA ALA A 28 -14.94 2.24 -50.64
C ALA A 28 -14.05 1.46 -51.64
N LYS A 29 -14.27 0.13 -51.73
CA LYS A 29 -14.30 -0.69 -52.97
C LYS A 29 -14.71 -2.16 -52.68
N PRO A 30 -15.15 -2.98 -53.67
CA PRO A 30 -16.57 -3.19 -53.98
C PRO A 30 -17.09 -4.64 -53.81
N ARG A 31 -18.41 -4.73 -54.00
CA ARG A 31 -19.40 -5.80 -53.83
C ARG A 31 -19.13 -7.17 -54.47
N HIS A 32 -19.50 -8.23 -53.74
CA HIS A 32 -20.42 -9.35 -54.07
C HIS A 32 -20.26 -10.42 -52.95
N SER A 33 -21.24 -11.06 -52.32
CA SER A 33 -22.70 -11.06 -52.37
C SER A 33 -23.25 -12.03 -51.29
N PHE A 34 -24.31 -11.62 -50.56
CA PHE A 34 -25.32 -12.40 -49.82
C PHE A 34 -24.91 -13.38 -48.69
N ILE A 35 -25.26 -13.07 -47.43
CA ILE A 35 -26.45 -13.58 -46.69
C ILE A 35 -26.61 -12.73 -45.39
N ASP A 36 -27.84 -12.61 -44.93
CA ASP A 36 -28.44 -11.66 -43.97
C ASP A 36 -27.71 -11.44 -42.63
N GLU A 37 -27.65 -10.17 -42.21
CA GLU A 37 -27.21 -9.69 -40.90
C GLU A 37 -28.45 -9.47 -40.00
N ASP A 38 -28.52 -10.22 -38.89
CA ASP A 38 -29.33 -9.86 -37.72
C ASP A 38 -28.55 -8.81 -36.91
N ASP A 39 -29.08 -7.60 -36.87
CA ASP A 39 -28.51 -6.43 -36.18
C ASP A 39 -28.90 -6.38 -34.68
N GLU A 40 -27.84 -6.22 -33.88
CA GLU A 40 -27.69 -5.44 -32.64
C GLU A 40 -28.36 -5.86 -31.31
N ASP A 41 -27.51 -6.00 -30.27
CA ASP A 41 -27.46 -5.02 -29.16
C ASP A 41 -26.11 -5.13 -28.39
N ASP A 42 -25.05 -4.51 -28.94
CA ASP A 42 -23.72 -4.41 -28.31
C ASP A 42 -23.71 -3.30 -27.23
N LYS A 43 -24.29 -3.60 -26.07
CA LYS A 43 -24.11 -2.82 -24.84
C LYS A 43 -22.86 -3.25 -24.10
N HIS A 44 -21.70 -2.67 -24.43
CA HIS A 44 -20.50 -2.77 -23.59
C HIS A 44 -20.11 -1.38 -23.08
N GLY A 45 -20.72 -0.99 -21.96
CA GLY A 45 -20.11 -0.03 -21.05
C GLY A 45 -18.98 -0.72 -20.27
N SER A 46 -17.83 -0.06 -20.18
CA SER A 46 -16.64 -0.52 -19.45
C SER A 46 -17.01 -0.79 -17.98
N LYS A 47 -16.85 -2.04 -17.54
CA LYS A 47 -17.09 -2.43 -16.14
C LYS A 47 -16.09 -1.73 -15.21
N PRO A 48 -16.46 -1.39 -13.97
CA PRO A 48 -15.52 -0.81 -13.01
C PRO A 48 -14.36 -1.78 -12.74
N LEU A 49 -13.16 -1.25 -12.51
CA LEU A 49 -11.94 -2.06 -12.35
C LEU A 49 -12.06 -3.13 -11.23
N CYS A 50 -12.88 -2.92 -10.21
CA CYS A 50 -13.18 -3.92 -9.17
C CYS A 50 -13.98 -5.15 -9.67
N GLU A 51 -14.60 -5.07 -10.85
CA GLU A 51 -15.26 -6.20 -11.51
C GLU A 51 -14.37 -6.85 -12.57
N ILE A 52 -13.41 -6.09 -13.14
CA ILE A 52 -12.38 -6.60 -14.07
C ILE A 52 -11.30 -7.35 -13.28
N LEU A 53 -11.00 -6.89 -12.06
CA LEU A 53 -10.15 -7.56 -11.09
C LEU A 53 -10.95 -8.64 -10.38
N ASN A 54 -11.14 -9.80 -11.00
CA ASN A 54 -11.51 -10.99 -10.25
C ASN A 54 -10.64 -12.19 -10.61
N ASP A 55 -10.23 -12.83 -9.51
CA ASP A 55 -10.04 -14.27 -9.36
C ASP A 55 -8.69 -14.87 -9.75
N THR A 56 -7.74 -14.11 -10.29
CA THR A 56 -6.36 -14.59 -10.56
C THR A 56 -5.24 -13.61 -10.23
N MET A 57 -5.52 -12.34 -9.90
CA MET A 57 -4.44 -11.41 -9.51
C MET A 57 -3.87 -11.70 -8.11
N PHE A 58 -4.62 -12.36 -7.21
CA PHE A 58 -4.20 -12.63 -5.83
C PHE A 58 -4.86 -13.88 -5.23
N SER A 59 -4.73 -15.02 -5.92
CA SER A 59 -5.25 -16.36 -5.55
C SER A 59 -6.57 -16.76 -6.20
N ASN A 60 -6.70 -18.07 -6.30
CA ASN A 60 -7.28 -18.82 -7.39
C ASN A 60 -8.03 -19.99 -6.74
N GLU A 61 -9.37 -20.03 -6.82
CA GLU A 61 -10.12 -21.29 -6.76
C GLU A 61 -11.59 -21.07 -7.14
N ASP A 62 -12.09 -21.93 -8.02
CA ASP A 62 -13.51 -22.10 -8.32
C ASP A 62 -13.91 -23.52 -7.91
N SER A 63 -14.94 -23.62 -7.06
CA SER A 63 -15.48 -24.89 -6.57
C SER A 63 -16.39 -25.54 -7.60
N SER A 64 -16.24 -26.85 -7.85
CA SER A 64 -17.36 -27.74 -8.22
C SER A 64 -17.07 -29.21 -7.93
N LYS A 65 -17.96 -29.81 -7.13
CA LYS A 65 -17.96 -31.16 -6.53
C LYS A 65 -18.30 -32.27 -7.53
N ASN A 66 -17.90 -33.51 -7.22
CA ASN A 66 -18.65 -34.72 -7.60
C ASN A 66 -18.86 -35.64 -6.37
N SER A 67 -20.06 -36.21 -6.30
CA SER A 67 -20.74 -36.80 -5.14
C SER A 67 -20.29 -38.22 -4.74
N SER A 68 -20.44 -38.55 -3.45
CA SER A 68 -21.18 -39.75 -3.02
C SER A 68 -21.77 -39.60 -1.59
N ASN A 69 -22.92 -40.23 -1.39
CA ASN A 69 -23.98 -40.06 -0.40
C ASN A 69 -23.63 -40.00 1.10
N ALA A 70 -24.30 -39.11 1.84
CA ALA A 70 -25.11 -39.40 3.04
C ALA A 70 -25.93 -38.15 3.44
N GLU A 71 -27.18 -38.36 3.84
CA GLU A 71 -28.18 -37.33 4.18
C GLU A 71 -27.80 -36.58 5.48
N ASP A 72 -27.73 -35.25 5.45
CA ASP A 72 -28.09 -34.39 6.59
C ASP A 72 -28.37 -32.94 6.12
N ASP A 73 -29.31 -32.29 6.81
CA ASP A 73 -30.03 -31.06 6.48
C ASP A 73 -29.22 -29.78 6.82
N SER A 74 -28.95 -28.89 5.85
CA SER A 74 -28.90 -27.41 5.98
C SER A 74 -28.20 -26.69 4.81
N PRO A 75 -28.58 -25.44 4.45
CA PRO A 75 -28.13 -24.79 3.22
C PRO A 75 -27.03 -23.74 3.44
N THR A 76 -25.76 -24.07 3.14
CA THR A 76 -24.69 -23.06 3.01
C THR A 76 -24.27 -22.85 1.56
N LYS A 77 -24.73 -21.74 0.97
CA LYS A 77 -24.29 -21.21 -0.33
C LYS A 77 -22.81 -20.77 -0.23
N LYS A 78 -21.87 -21.52 -0.82
CA LYS A 78 -20.51 -21.03 -1.10
C LYS A 78 -20.60 -20.03 -2.26
N GLY A 79 -20.63 -18.73 -1.97
CA GLY A 79 -20.52 -17.67 -2.97
C GLY A 79 -19.06 -17.37 -3.28
N ASN A 80 -18.75 -17.07 -4.56
CA ASN A 80 -17.41 -16.67 -5.02
C ASN A 80 -16.86 -15.55 -4.11
N LYS A 81 -15.72 -15.81 -3.44
CA LYS A 81 -15.07 -14.85 -2.54
C LYS A 81 -14.58 -13.66 -3.38
N LYS A 82 -15.30 -12.54 -3.36
CA LYS A 82 -14.94 -11.34 -4.13
C LYS A 82 -13.63 -10.74 -3.62
N VAL A 83 -12.76 -10.33 -4.54
CA VAL A 83 -11.54 -9.61 -4.18
C VAL A 83 -11.92 -8.19 -3.76
N HIS A 84 -11.51 -7.80 -2.56
CA HIS A 84 -11.78 -6.48 -2.00
C HIS A 84 -10.46 -5.78 -1.69
N PHE A 85 -10.40 -4.48 -2.03
CA PHE A 85 -9.38 -3.60 -1.48
C PHE A 85 -9.80 -3.18 -0.07
N TYR A 86 -8.82 -3.07 0.83
CA TYR A 86 -9.06 -2.62 2.19
C TYR A 86 -8.54 -1.19 2.36
N VAL A 87 -9.34 -0.34 2.99
CA VAL A 87 -9.00 1.06 3.25
C VAL A 87 -9.32 1.44 4.69
N PHE A 88 -8.58 2.39 5.23
CA PHE A 88 -9.02 3.15 6.39
C PHE A 88 -9.85 4.35 5.90
N CYS A 89 -11.13 4.37 6.25
CA CYS A 89 -12.01 5.47 5.91
C CYS A 89 -12.03 6.52 7.03
N PRO A 90 -11.63 7.78 6.78
CA PRO A 90 -11.67 8.86 7.79
C PRO A 90 -13.09 9.16 8.30
N THR A 91 -14.10 9.04 7.44
CA THR A 91 -15.50 9.30 7.76
C THR A 91 -16.08 8.19 8.65
N CYS A 92 -15.87 6.93 8.29
CA CYS A 92 -16.31 5.79 9.11
C CYS A 92 -15.42 5.56 10.34
N LYS A 93 -14.19 6.10 10.35
CA LYS A 93 -13.15 5.86 11.36
C LYS A 93 -12.84 4.38 11.57
N ALA A 94 -12.87 3.60 10.48
CA ALA A 94 -12.75 2.15 10.54
C ALA A 94 -12.17 1.57 9.24
N LEU A 95 -11.71 0.32 9.34
CA LEU A 95 -11.41 -0.55 8.20
C LEU A 95 -12.67 -0.81 7.38
N LYS A 96 -12.62 -0.56 6.07
CA LYS A 96 -13.73 -0.70 5.13
C LYS A 96 -13.23 -1.21 3.78
N HIS A 97 -14.16 -1.61 2.92
CA HIS A 97 -13.84 -1.94 1.54
C HIS A 97 -13.59 -0.67 0.71
N GLY A 98 -12.56 -0.72 -0.13
CA GLY A 98 -12.14 0.37 -1.00
C GLY A 98 -12.53 0.15 -2.45
N LYS A 99 -12.78 1.24 -3.17
CA LYS A 99 -12.88 1.29 -4.63
C LYS A 99 -11.67 2.04 -5.17
N LEU A 100 -10.91 1.39 -6.04
CA LEU A 100 -9.83 2.00 -6.79
C LEU A 100 -10.41 2.95 -7.85
N ARG A 101 -9.87 4.17 -7.91
CA ARG A 101 -10.21 5.21 -8.86
C ARG A 101 -8.93 5.74 -9.51
N VAL A 102 -9.07 6.33 -10.68
CA VAL A 102 -7.97 6.95 -11.42
C VAL A 102 -8.36 8.37 -11.82
N ARG A 103 -7.37 9.26 -11.84
CA ARG A 103 -7.46 10.62 -12.37
C ARG A 103 -6.15 11.01 -13.05
N CYS A 104 -6.16 12.09 -13.82
CA CYS A 104 -4.94 12.68 -14.36
C CYS A 104 -4.08 13.21 -13.21
N HIS A 105 -2.79 12.86 -13.18
CA HIS A 105 -1.85 13.34 -12.17
C HIS A 105 -1.71 14.87 -12.16
N PHE A 106 -1.86 15.51 -13.32
CA PHE A 106 -1.62 16.94 -13.50
C PHE A 106 -2.87 17.79 -13.27
N CYS A 107 -3.92 17.61 -14.09
CA CYS A 107 -5.14 18.41 -13.98
C CYS A 107 -6.16 17.85 -12.98
N LYS A 108 -5.90 16.70 -12.36
CA LYS A 108 -6.78 16.00 -11.41
C LYS A 108 -8.16 15.59 -11.94
N SER A 109 -8.39 15.70 -13.25
CA SER A 109 -9.66 15.30 -13.87
C SER A 109 -9.82 13.77 -13.89
N GLY A 110 -11.04 13.28 -13.60
CA GLY A 110 -11.36 11.85 -13.55
C GLY A 110 -11.53 11.18 -14.91
N ALA A 111 -11.66 11.94 -16.00
CA ALA A 111 -11.73 11.38 -17.36
C ALA A 111 -10.30 11.11 -17.88
N PHE A 112 -9.71 10.02 -17.38
CA PHE A 112 -8.37 9.59 -17.71
C PHE A 112 -8.36 8.11 -18.12
N THR A 113 -7.84 7.83 -19.31
CA THR A 113 -7.77 6.48 -19.87
C THR A 113 -6.33 5.97 -19.77
N VAL A 114 -6.11 4.92 -18.98
CA VAL A 114 -4.79 4.31 -18.77
C VAL A 114 -4.37 3.49 -19.98
N HIS A 115 -3.07 3.49 -20.31
CA HIS A 115 -2.52 2.64 -21.37
C HIS A 115 -2.34 1.17 -20.93
N SER A 116 -2.16 0.95 -19.64
CA SER A 116 -2.01 -0.38 -19.04
C SER A 116 -2.71 -0.44 -17.68
N ASP A 117 -3.27 -1.60 -17.36
CA ASP A 117 -3.88 -1.85 -16.06
C ASP A 117 -2.80 -2.05 -14.99
N PRO A 118 -3.03 -1.56 -13.75
CA PRO A 118 -2.09 -1.75 -12.65
C PRO A 118 -1.97 -3.22 -12.25
N GLN A 119 -0.74 -3.76 -12.25
CA GLN A 119 -0.46 -5.17 -11.93
C GLN A 119 -0.07 -5.40 -10.46
N ASN A 120 0.39 -4.38 -9.75
CA ASN A 120 0.83 -4.49 -8.37
C ASN A 120 0.60 -3.19 -7.59
N TRP A 121 0.78 -3.24 -6.26
CA TRP A 121 0.61 -2.06 -5.40
C TRP A 121 1.61 -0.94 -5.71
N ASN A 122 2.82 -1.23 -6.19
CA ASN A 122 3.78 -0.18 -6.55
C ASN A 122 3.25 0.68 -7.71
N ALA A 123 2.61 0.07 -8.72
CA ALA A 123 1.99 0.78 -9.84
C ALA A 123 0.85 1.73 -9.43
N VAL A 124 0.23 1.47 -8.27
CA VAL A 124 -0.90 2.24 -7.74
C VAL A 124 -0.44 3.30 -6.73
N LEU A 125 0.50 2.94 -5.85
CA LEU A 125 0.92 3.78 -4.73
C LEU A 125 1.99 4.79 -5.12
N SER A 126 2.90 4.42 -6.03
CA SER A 126 3.97 5.30 -6.46
C SER A 126 3.47 6.27 -7.54
N PRO A 127 3.90 7.55 -7.51
CA PRO A 127 3.55 8.50 -8.54
C PRO A 127 4.21 8.15 -9.88
N LYS A 128 3.61 8.60 -10.99
CA LYS A 128 4.16 8.55 -12.35
C LYS A 128 4.57 7.15 -12.84
N GLN A 129 3.82 6.10 -12.45
CA GLN A 129 4.10 4.72 -12.87
C GLN A 129 3.43 4.33 -14.19
N ILE A 130 2.17 4.72 -14.36
CA ILE A 130 1.36 4.35 -15.53
C ILE A 130 1.04 5.60 -16.32
N THR A 131 1.27 5.55 -17.63
CA THR A 131 0.89 6.62 -18.57
C THR A 131 -0.53 6.41 -19.09
N GLY A 132 -1.12 7.48 -19.61
CA GLY A 132 -2.45 7.43 -20.21
C GLY A 132 -2.84 8.75 -20.86
N LEU A 133 -4.07 8.86 -21.32
CA LEU A 133 -4.61 10.02 -22.01
C LEU A 133 -5.64 10.74 -21.13
N CYS A 134 -5.46 12.06 -20.97
CA CYS A 134 -6.43 12.92 -20.30
C CYS A 134 -7.46 13.44 -21.32
N GLU A 135 -8.73 13.08 -21.13
CA GLU A 135 -9.78 13.39 -22.11
C GLU A 135 -10.43 14.76 -21.87
N ASN A 136 -10.55 15.18 -20.61
CA ASN A 136 -11.26 16.41 -20.25
C ASN A 136 -10.44 17.69 -20.45
N SER A 137 -9.12 17.61 -20.38
CA SER A 137 -8.26 18.81 -20.45
C SER A 137 -6.92 18.54 -21.14
N PRO A 138 -6.94 18.07 -22.40
CA PRO A 138 -5.72 17.75 -23.14
C PRO A 138 -4.86 19.00 -23.38
N GLU A 139 -5.46 20.15 -23.70
CA GLU A 139 -4.75 21.42 -23.88
C GLU A 139 -4.13 21.90 -22.57
N LEU A 140 -4.90 21.87 -21.47
CA LEU A 140 -4.39 22.26 -20.15
C LEU A 140 -3.24 21.35 -19.70
N CYS A 141 -3.29 20.05 -19.98
CA CYS A 141 -2.19 19.15 -19.71
C CYS A 141 -0.98 19.42 -20.63
N ALA A 142 -1.20 19.66 -21.92
CA ALA A 142 -0.13 20.00 -22.86
C ALA A 142 0.59 21.30 -22.47
N ASP A 143 -0.16 22.31 -22.05
CA ASP A 143 0.35 23.60 -21.57
C ASP A 143 1.10 23.45 -20.24
N LEU A 144 0.52 22.75 -19.26
CA LEU A 144 1.17 22.48 -17.97
C LEU A 144 2.49 21.71 -18.15
N LEU A 145 2.50 20.75 -19.07
CA LEU A 145 3.66 19.90 -19.33
C LEU A 145 4.64 20.54 -20.30
N ASN A 146 4.25 21.59 -21.03
CA ASN A 146 4.95 22.10 -22.20
C ASN A 146 5.38 20.98 -23.17
N ASN A 147 4.57 19.92 -23.27
CA ASN A 147 4.87 18.68 -23.99
C ASN A 147 6.23 18.03 -23.66
N ARG A 148 6.77 18.22 -22.46
CA ARG A 148 8.07 17.67 -22.05
C ARG A 148 8.00 16.25 -21.50
N GLU A 149 6.86 15.88 -20.92
CA GLU A 149 6.63 14.55 -20.37
C GLU A 149 5.22 14.06 -20.74
N PRO A 150 4.99 12.74 -20.81
CA PRO A 150 3.66 12.20 -21.03
C PRO A 150 2.75 12.46 -19.83
N THR A 151 1.44 12.36 -20.05
CA THR A 151 0.46 12.39 -18.97
C THR A 151 0.49 11.07 -18.17
N PHE A 152 0.45 11.18 -16.85
CA PHE A 152 0.49 10.05 -15.93
C PHE A 152 -0.83 9.88 -15.18
N ALA A 153 -1.16 8.63 -14.88
CA ALA A 153 -2.24 8.24 -14.01
C ALA A 153 -1.89 8.55 -12.55
N GLU A 154 -2.86 9.03 -11.80
CA GLU A 154 -2.84 9.06 -10.35
C GLU A 154 -4.00 8.22 -9.85
N PHE A 155 -3.67 7.17 -9.10
CA PHE A 155 -4.66 6.31 -8.48
C PHE A 155 -4.97 6.78 -7.07
N TYR A 156 -6.21 6.59 -6.67
CA TYR A 156 -6.67 6.90 -5.32
C TYR A 156 -7.82 5.99 -4.93
N PHE A 157 -8.14 5.92 -3.64
CA PHE A 157 -9.17 5.03 -3.14
C PHE A 157 -10.32 5.81 -2.51
N LYS A 158 -11.53 5.28 -2.65
CA LYS A 158 -12.73 5.76 -1.92
C LYS A 158 -13.32 4.64 -1.10
N CYS A 159 -13.99 4.98 0.00
CA CYS A 159 -14.77 4.03 0.78
C CYS A 159 -15.98 3.52 -0.02
N SER A 160 -16.32 2.25 0.14
CA SER A 160 -17.48 1.62 -0.52
C SER A 160 -18.77 1.67 0.31
N GLU A 161 -18.65 2.03 1.60
CA GLU A 161 -19.70 1.86 2.62
C GLU A 161 -20.52 3.13 2.86
N HIS A 162 -20.17 4.24 2.21
CA HIS A 162 -20.96 5.47 2.24
C HIS A 162 -20.97 6.13 0.86
N THR A 163 -21.98 6.95 0.61
CA THR A 163 -22.04 7.81 -0.57
C THR A 163 -20.85 8.76 -0.56
N SER A 164 -20.24 8.98 -1.73
CA SER A 164 -19.06 9.81 -1.79
C SER A 164 -19.40 11.27 -1.48
N LEU A 165 -18.63 11.90 -0.60
CA LEU A 165 -18.86 13.27 -0.14
C LEU A 165 -18.21 14.33 -1.06
N GLY A 166 -17.71 13.93 -2.23
CA GLY A 166 -17.11 14.82 -3.22
C GLY A 166 -15.80 14.27 -3.79
N GLU A 167 -15.04 15.11 -4.48
CA GLU A 167 -13.77 14.73 -5.11
C GLU A 167 -12.64 14.50 -4.10
N GLN A 168 -12.67 15.20 -2.96
CA GLN A 168 -11.68 15.07 -1.88
C GLN A 168 -11.98 13.95 -0.88
N ASP A 169 -13.05 13.20 -1.11
CA ASP A 169 -13.44 12.06 -0.29
C ASP A 169 -12.56 10.85 -0.62
N GLU A 170 -11.32 10.91 -0.13
CA GLU A 170 -10.28 9.90 -0.31
C GLU A 170 -10.11 9.04 0.96
N ALA A 171 -9.84 7.76 0.77
CA ALA A 171 -9.57 6.81 1.83
C ALA A 171 -8.15 6.25 1.68
N VAL A 172 -7.50 5.92 2.79
CA VAL A 172 -6.11 5.45 2.76
C VAL A 172 -6.08 3.94 2.49
N PRO A 173 -5.39 3.46 1.44
CA PRO A 173 -5.26 2.04 1.17
C PRO A 173 -4.41 1.33 2.23
N LEU A 174 -4.93 0.22 2.74
CA LEU A 174 -4.23 -0.66 3.69
C LEU A 174 -3.73 -1.89 2.94
N TYR A 175 -2.72 -1.69 2.09
CA TYR A 175 -2.25 -2.67 1.10
C TYR A 175 -1.59 -3.94 1.69
N LEU A 176 -1.22 -3.91 2.97
CA LEU A 176 -0.74 -5.11 3.69
C LEU A 176 -1.89 -6.00 4.17
N ILE A 177 -3.14 -5.50 4.14
CA ILE A 177 -4.32 -6.31 4.44
C ILE A 177 -4.82 -6.95 3.14
N ARG A 178 -4.97 -8.27 3.16
CA ARG A 178 -5.35 -9.06 1.98
C ARG A 178 -6.45 -10.05 2.32
N PRO A 179 -7.33 -10.38 1.36
CA PRO A 179 -8.28 -11.47 1.53
C PRO A 179 -7.51 -12.79 1.63
N ASN A 180 -7.82 -13.63 2.62
CA ASN A 180 -7.14 -14.90 2.82
C ASN A 180 -7.78 -16.00 1.98
N LEU A 181 -7.57 -15.93 0.67
CA LEU A 181 -8.15 -16.89 -0.26
C LEU A 181 -7.49 -18.28 -0.18
N SER A 182 -6.22 -18.33 0.22
CA SER A 182 -5.44 -19.56 0.36
C SER A 182 -5.53 -20.18 1.76
N ASP A 183 -6.45 -19.69 2.61
CA ASP A 183 -6.70 -20.17 3.97
C ASP A 183 -5.40 -20.35 4.81
N ILE A 184 -4.47 -19.39 4.69
CA ILE A 184 -3.18 -19.41 5.38
C ILE A 184 -3.40 -19.18 6.88
N PRO A 185 -2.85 -20.03 7.77
CA PRO A 185 -2.98 -19.87 9.20
C PRO A 185 -2.19 -18.67 9.72
N CYS A 186 -2.67 -18.05 10.80
CA CYS A 186 -1.96 -16.97 11.45
C CYS A 186 -0.67 -17.47 12.14
N LEU A 187 0.44 -16.73 12.00
CA LEU A 187 1.72 -17.04 12.66
C LEU A 187 1.65 -17.07 14.20
N ALA A 188 0.64 -16.43 14.81
CA ALA A 188 0.56 -16.21 16.26
C ALA A 188 -0.51 -17.05 16.97
N CYS A 189 -1.74 -17.17 16.45
CA CYS A 189 -2.78 -18.06 17.04
C CYS A 189 -2.96 -19.40 16.32
N GLY A 190 -2.77 -19.44 14.99
CA GLY A 190 -2.75 -20.68 14.19
C GLY A 190 -4.08 -20.88 13.48
N ASP A 191 -5.06 -20.06 13.85
CA ASP A 191 -6.36 -20.00 13.21
C ASP A 191 -6.25 -19.40 11.81
N VAL A 192 -7.12 -19.90 10.93
CA VAL A 192 -7.38 -19.30 9.63
C VAL A 192 -8.40 -18.18 9.80
N SER A 193 -8.09 -17.00 9.31
CA SER A 193 -8.97 -15.82 9.36
C SER A 193 -9.03 -15.15 7.99
N ASP A 194 -10.08 -14.38 7.73
CA ASP A 194 -10.22 -13.56 6.51
C ASP A 194 -10.87 -12.21 6.88
N PRO A 195 -10.23 -11.06 6.60
CA PRO A 195 -8.91 -10.88 5.99
C PRO A 195 -7.73 -11.12 6.94
N VAL A 196 -6.53 -11.13 6.35
CA VAL A 196 -5.24 -11.25 7.06
C VAL A 196 -4.33 -10.05 6.77
N PHE A 197 -3.34 -9.85 7.65
CA PHE A 197 -2.25 -8.91 7.48
C PHE A 197 -0.99 -9.65 7.05
N VAL A 198 -0.42 -9.25 5.91
CA VAL A 198 0.79 -9.82 5.32
C VAL A 198 1.94 -8.84 5.51
N PHE A 199 2.98 -9.24 6.24
CA PHE A 199 4.14 -8.40 6.47
C PHE A 199 5.00 -8.24 5.20
N PRO A 200 5.63 -7.08 4.98
CA PRO A 200 6.47 -6.82 3.81
C PRO A 200 7.87 -7.44 3.97
N CYS A 201 7.96 -8.68 4.46
CA CYS A 201 9.21 -9.44 4.53
C CYS A 201 9.34 -10.40 3.33
N PRO A 202 10.56 -10.89 3.02
CA PRO A 202 10.77 -11.82 1.90
C PRO A 202 9.91 -13.08 1.94
N GLU A 203 9.60 -13.58 3.14
CA GLU A 203 8.78 -14.78 3.35
C GLU A 203 7.27 -14.50 3.34
N GLY A 204 6.85 -13.23 3.30
CA GLY A 204 5.44 -12.82 3.35
C GLY A 204 4.69 -13.36 4.56
N HIS A 205 5.21 -13.19 5.78
CA HIS A 205 4.59 -13.74 6.99
C HIS A 205 3.18 -13.18 7.24
N VAL A 206 2.26 -14.05 7.68
CA VAL A 206 0.84 -13.74 7.77
C VAL A 206 0.34 -13.74 9.22
N THR A 207 -0.49 -12.75 9.58
CA THR A 207 -1.23 -12.67 10.85
C THR A 207 -2.71 -12.45 10.63
N CYS A 208 -3.57 -12.97 11.51
CA CYS A 208 -4.94 -12.45 11.60
C CYS A 208 -4.90 -11.02 12.17
N LEU A 209 -5.94 -10.23 11.91
CA LEU A 209 -5.97 -8.82 12.33
C LEU A 209 -5.94 -8.65 13.86
N ASP A 210 -6.49 -9.60 14.61
CA ASP A 210 -6.51 -9.53 16.08
C ASP A 210 -5.13 -9.75 16.69
N CYS A 211 -4.38 -10.74 16.18
CA CYS A 211 -3.00 -10.94 16.58
C CYS A 211 -2.10 -9.77 16.15
N PHE A 212 -2.35 -9.16 14.99
CA PHE A 212 -1.65 -7.94 14.60
C PHE A 212 -1.91 -6.79 15.58
N ARG A 213 -3.17 -6.55 15.98
CA ARG A 213 -3.51 -5.55 17.01
C ARG A 213 -2.80 -5.82 18.32
N GLN A 214 -2.82 -7.08 18.78
CA GLN A 214 -2.18 -7.47 20.04
C GLN A 214 -0.66 -7.26 19.97
N TYR A 215 -0.02 -7.63 18.85
CA TYR A 215 1.40 -7.37 18.61
C TYR A 215 1.73 -5.87 18.72
N CYS A 216 0.94 -5.02 18.06
CA CYS A 216 1.11 -3.58 18.15
C CYS A 216 0.93 -3.05 19.57
N ILE A 217 -0.06 -3.53 20.32
CA ILE A 217 -0.33 -3.09 21.70
C ILE A 217 0.84 -3.46 22.62
N THR A 218 1.30 -4.70 22.58
CA THR A 218 2.43 -5.17 23.39
C THR A 218 3.68 -4.35 23.11
N LYS A 219 4.04 -4.17 21.83
CA LYS A 219 5.20 -3.36 21.45
C LYS A 219 5.06 -1.88 21.81
N LEU A 220 3.83 -1.35 21.77
CA LEU A 220 3.57 0.04 22.16
C LEU A 220 3.70 0.24 23.67
N SER A 221 3.20 -0.69 24.48
CA SER A 221 3.32 -0.63 25.94
C SER A 221 4.76 -0.74 26.42
N GLU A 222 5.57 -1.55 25.72
CA GLU A 222 6.98 -1.76 26.03
C GLU A 222 7.91 -0.71 25.39
N ARG A 223 7.36 0.28 24.67
CA ARG A 223 8.13 1.27 23.87
C ARG A 223 9.14 0.64 22.89
N GLN A 224 8.80 -0.53 22.34
CA GLN A 224 9.64 -1.31 21.42
C GLN A 224 9.33 -1.06 19.94
N PHE A 225 8.62 0.02 19.62
CA PHE A 225 8.50 0.49 18.24
C PHE A 225 9.84 1.09 17.78
N TRP A 226 10.15 0.92 16.50
CA TRP A 226 11.37 1.43 15.91
C TRP A 226 11.13 2.80 15.28
N GLN A 227 11.90 3.81 15.68
CA GLN A 227 11.91 5.10 14.98
C GLN A 227 12.76 4.98 13.70
N HIS A 228 12.12 4.69 12.57
CA HIS A 228 12.77 4.65 11.27
C HIS A 228 12.98 6.08 10.73
N PRO A 229 14.14 6.43 10.15
CA PRO A 229 14.40 7.77 9.62
C PRO A 229 13.40 8.21 8.55
N GLU A 230 12.98 7.28 7.69
CA GLU A 230 12.08 7.58 6.55
C GLU A 230 10.61 7.27 6.83
N TYR A 231 10.32 6.23 7.62
CA TYR A 231 8.96 5.70 7.80
C TYR A 231 8.33 6.16 9.12
N GLY A 232 9.11 6.84 9.97
CA GLY A 232 8.69 7.24 11.31
C GLY A 232 8.64 6.06 12.28
N TYR A 233 7.79 6.18 13.29
CA TYR A 233 7.65 5.20 14.36
C TYR A 233 6.90 3.96 13.85
N THR A 234 7.56 2.82 13.69
CA THR A 234 6.97 1.66 13.00
C THR A 234 7.41 0.33 13.62
N LEU A 235 6.85 -0.76 13.10
CA LEU A 235 7.18 -2.13 13.50
C LEU A 235 7.65 -2.96 12.31
N ALA A 236 8.53 -3.91 12.61
CA ALA A 236 8.98 -4.95 11.71
C ALA A 236 8.12 -6.23 11.87
N CYS A 237 8.38 -7.22 11.01
CA CYS A 237 7.82 -8.55 11.13
C CYS A 237 8.13 -9.17 12.51
N PRO A 238 7.13 -9.74 13.21
CA PRO A 238 7.34 -10.42 14.49
C PRO A 238 8.35 -11.56 14.47
N ALA A 239 8.59 -12.16 13.30
CA ALA A 239 9.59 -13.21 13.10
C ALA A 239 11.04 -12.67 13.00
N GLY A 240 11.24 -11.35 13.09
CA GLY A 240 12.58 -10.75 13.06
C GLY A 240 13.23 -10.70 11.67
N CYS A 241 12.42 -10.73 10.60
CA CYS A 241 12.93 -10.66 9.24
C CYS A 241 13.56 -9.31 8.91
N ALA A 242 14.63 -9.31 8.12
CA ALA A 242 15.20 -8.09 7.54
C ALA A 242 14.21 -7.37 6.62
N ASP A 243 14.39 -6.05 6.48
CA ASP A 243 13.65 -5.15 5.58
C ASP A 243 12.12 -5.26 5.65
N SER A 244 11.60 -5.60 6.83
CA SER A 244 10.19 -5.93 7.02
C SER A 244 9.37 -4.83 7.69
N PHE A 245 9.88 -3.59 7.68
CA PHE A 245 9.21 -2.45 8.29
C PHE A 245 7.92 -2.07 7.56
N ILE A 246 6.89 -1.77 8.33
CA ILE A 246 5.62 -1.26 7.82
C ILE A 246 5.82 0.19 7.38
N LYS A 247 5.74 0.45 6.07
CA LYS A 247 5.97 1.79 5.50
C LYS A 247 4.77 2.73 5.70
N GLU A 248 3.56 2.19 5.61
CA GLU A 248 2.32 2.97 5.75
C GLU A 248 1.79 2.93 7.18
N ILE A 249 1.95 4.04 7.91
CA ILE A 249 1.58 4.20 9.31
C ILE A 249 0.07 4.07 9.56
N HIS A 250 -0.78 4.28 8.54
CA HIS A 250 -2.22 4.17 8.71
C HIS A 250 -2.69 2.74 8.99
N HIS A 251 -1.85 1.72 8.79
CA HIS A 251 -2.14 0.36 9.27
C HIS A 251 -2.33 0.32 10.79
N PHE A 252 -1.64 1.18 11.55
CA PHE A 252 -1.82 1.26 13.01
C PHE A 252 -3.16 1.88 13.43
N ARG A 253 -3.95 2.46 12.50
CA ARG A 253 -5.35 2.86 12.76
C ARG A 253 -6.29 1.68 13.01
N LEU A 254 -5.82 0.44 12.84
CA LEU A 254 -6.53 -0.76 13.30
C LEU A 254 -6.62 -0.84 14.84
N LEU A 255 -5.74 -0.12 15.55
CA LEU A 255 -5.81 0.06 17.00
C LEU A 255 -7.00 0.94 17.38
N THR A 256 -7.37 0.90 18.66
CA THR A 256 -8.37 1.83 19.20
C THR A 256 -7.86 3.27 19.14
N ASN A 257 -8.76 4.26 19.15
CA ASN A 257 -8.38 5.67 19.10
C ASN A 257 -7.41 6.07 20.22
N ASN A 258 -7.60 5.53 21.43
CA ASN A 258 -6.72 5.81 22.57
C ASN A 258 -5.31 5.25 22.36
N GLN A 259 -5.21 4.01 21.87
CA GLN A 259 -3.93 3.37 21.54
C GLN A 259 -3.24 4.08 20.38
N TYR A 260 -3.98 4.48 19.34
CA TYR A 260 -3.41 5.23 18.23
C TYR A 260 -2.91 6.62 18.65
N ALA A 261 -3.65 7.32 19.53
CA ALA A 261 -3.18 8.59 20.11
C ALA A 261 -1.92 8.39 20.97
N GLN A 262 -1.86 7.31 21.75
CA GLN A 262 -0.66 6.94 22.50
C GLN A 262 0.52 6.64 21.56
N TYR A 263 0.29 5.93 20.46
CA TYR A 263 1.29 5.68 19.41
C TYR A 263 1.83 6.98 18.82
N GLN A 264 0.96 7.94 18.47
CA GLN A 264 1.40 9.24 17.94
C GLN A 264 2.21 10.04 18.97
N ARG A 265 1.79 10.02 20.24
CA ARG A 265 2.52 10.66 21.33
C ARG A 265 3.91 10.05 21.50
N PHE A 266 4.00 8.72 21.63
CA PHE A 266 5.28 8.03 21.80
C PHE A 266 6.20 8.21 20.60
N GLY A 267 5.69 8.16 19.37
CA GLY A 267 6.50 8.45 18.18
C GLY A 267 7.05 9.87 18.16
N THR A 268 6.28 10.85 18.67
CA THR A 268 6.75 12.24 18.80
C THR A 268 7.80 12.37 19.90
N GLU A 269 7.58 11.74 21.07
CA GLU A 269 8.56 11.69 22.17
C GLU A 269 9.89 11.10 21.71
N GLU A 270 9.86 9.94 21.05
CA GLU A 270 11.06 9.25 20.56
C GLU A 270 11.77 10.04 19.46
N PHE A 271 11.03 10.70 18.57
CA PHE A 271 11.62 11.60 17.59
C PHE A 271 12.40 12.74 18.27
N VAL A 272 11.78 13.42 19.25
CA VAL A 272 12.43 14.51 19.98
C VAL A 272 13.69 14.03 20.68
N LEU A 273 13.63 12.89 21.37
CA LEU A 273 14.79 12.32 22.07
C LEU A 273 15.91 11.95 21.10
N ARG A 274 15.61 11.31 19.97
CA ARG A 274 16.61 10.95 18.95
C ARG A 274 17.22 12.16 18.24
N SER A 275 16.48 13.25 18.11
CA SER A 275 16.99 14.52 17.58
C SER A 275 17.83 15.30 18.60
N GLY A 276 18.13 14.72 19.77
CA GLY A 276 18.89 15.40 20.83
C GLY A 276 18.08 16.43 21.60
N GLY A 277 16.75 16.36 21.54
CA GLY A 277 15.85 17.12 22.39
C GLY A 277 15.69 16.52 23.79
N VAL A 278 14.86 17.17 24.59
CA VAL A 278 14.46 16.70 25.92
C VAL A 278 12.95 16.85 26.11
N LEU A 279 12.37 16.02 26.97
CA LEU A 279 10.98 16.13 27.38
C LEU A 279 10.89 16.91 28.69
N CYS A 280 9.86 17.75 28.82
CA CYS A 280 9.61 18.46 30.07
C CYS A 280 9.28 17.46 31.20
N PRO A 281 10.03 17.47 32.32
CA PRO A 281 9.87 16.51 33.41
C PRO A 281 8.65 16.80 34.30
N GLN A 282 7.97 17.94 34.11
CA GLN A 282 6.81 18.29 34.93
C GLN A 282 5.67 17.28 34.74
N PRO A 283 5.08 16.76 35.84
CA PRO A 283 3.93 15.88 35.77
C PRO A 283 2.80 16.49 34.95
N GLY A 284 2.31 15.75 33.96
CA GLY A 284 1.22 16.21 33.09
C GLY A 284 1.62 17.19 31.99
N CYS A 285 2.91 17.57 31.86
CA CYS A 285 3.38 18.39 30.75
C CYS A 285 3.94 17.55 29.60
N GLY A 286 5.11 16.92 29.78
CA GLY A 286 5.73 16.05 28.77
C GLY A 286 6.04 16.72 27.42
N MET A 287 6.10 18.05 27.37
CA MET A 287 6.37 18.79 26.13
C MET A 287 7.77 18.46 25.59
N GLY A 288 7.86 18.10 24.31
CA GLY A 288 9.13 17.89 23.63
C GLY A 288 9.79 19.19 23.20
N ILE A 289 11.07 19.37 23.55
CA ILE A 289 11.83 20.60 23.35
C ILE A 289 13.12 20.28 22.60
N LEU A 290 13.28 20.86 21.41
CA LEU A 290 14.53 20.85 20.64
C LEU A 290 15.30 22.14 20.97
N ALA A 291 16.17 22.06 21.95
CA ALA A 291 17.06 23.16 22.34
C ALA A 291 18.48 22.94 21.82
N ASP A 292 19.26 24.02 21.76
CA ASP A 292 20.67 23.94 21.36
C ASP A 292 21.42 22.89 22.20
N PRO A 293 22.29 22.07 21.58
CA PRO A 293 22.99 20.98 22.28
C PRO A 293 23.80 21.45 23.50
N ASP A 294 24.35 22.66 23.43
CA ASP A 294 25.18 23.27 24.47
C ASP A 294 24.37 23.95 25.59
N CYS A 295 23.05 24.09 25.40
CA CYS A 295 22.20 24.76 26.36
C CYS A 295 21.79 23.81 27.50
N THR A 296 22.30 24.09 28.70
CA THR A 296 21.95 23.33 29.91
C THR A 296 20.68 23.83 30.59
N LYS A 297 20.32 25.10 30.37
CA LYS A 297 19.13 25.75 30.93
C LYS A 297 17.95 25.61 29.97
N ILE A 298 17.10 24.62 30.20
CA ILE A 298 15.93 24.38 29.35
C ILE A 298 14.71 25.05 29.98
N THR A 299 13.98 25.82 29.18
CA THR A 299 12.67 26.40 29.58
C THR A 299 11.58 25.74 28.75
N CYS A 300 10.51 25.28 29.42
CA CYS A 300 9.32 24.75 28.76
C CYS A 300 8.47 25.90 28.16
N ILE A 301 8.96 26.45 27.04
CA ILE A 301 8.32 27.55 26.31
C ILE A 301 7.01 27.05 25.70
N ASN A 302 5.94 27.84 25.82
CA ASN A 302 4.57 27.50 25.38
C ASN A 302 3.93 26.30 26.10
N GLY A 303 4.60 25.75 27.13
CA GLY A 303 4.08 24.69 27.98
C GLY A 303 3.81 25.16 29.39
N CYS A 304 4.33 24.44 30.38
CA CYS A 304 4.14 24.77 31.79
C CYS A 304 5.07 25.88 32.31
N GLY A 305 6.02 26.38 31.49
CA GLY A 305 6.97 27.42 31.88
C GLY A 305 8.09 26.96 32.82
N TYR A 306 8.14 25.66 33.17
CA TYR A 306 9.16 25.13 34.07
C TYR A 306 10.56 25.22 33.46
N VAL A 307 11.52 25.61 34.31
CA VAL A 307 12.93 25.76 33.94
C VAL A 307 13.74 24.66 34.62
N PHE A 308 14.40 23.82 33.84
CA PHE A 308 15.09 22.63 34.32
C PHE A 308 16.48 22.46 33.68
N CYS A 309 17.32 21.70 34.37
CA CYS A 309 18.63 21.32 33.88
C CYS A 309 18.50 20.17 32.87
N ARG A 310 19.14 20.31 31.71
CA ARG A 310 19.16 19.30 30.64
C ARG A 310 19.70 17.95 31.11
N ASN A 311 20.68 17.95 32.01
CA ASN A 311 21.46 16.76 32.34
C ASN A 311 20.80 15.90 33.43
N CYS A 312 20.27 16.51 34.49
CA CYS A 312 19.65 15.79 35.60
C CYS A 312 18.11 15.80 35.56
N LEU A 313 17.51 16.57 34.64
CA LEU A 313 16.06 16.79 34.52
C LEU A 313 15.40 17.34 35.80
N GLN A 314 16.18 17.89 36.73
CA GLN A 314 15.71 18.59 37.92
C GLN A 314 15.62 20.10 37.69
N GLY A 315 15.10 20.83 38.67
CA GLY A 315 15.04 22.30 38.62
C GLY A 315 16.41 22.90 38.27
N TYR A 316 16.42 23.95 37.45
CA TYR A 316 17.67 24.55 36.98
C TYR A 316 18.54 25.03 38.14
N HIS A 317 19.83 24.68 38.11
CA HIS A 317 20.82 25.03 39.11
C HIS A 317 22.10 25.53 38.45
N ILE A 318 22.90 26.26 39.21
CA ILE A 318 24.23 26.73 38.81
C ILE A 318 25.24 25.84 39.53
N GLY A 319 26.11 25.16 38.78
CA GLY A 319 27.05 24.17 39.30
C GLY A 319 26.74 22.75 38.81
N ASP A 320 27.50 21.77 39.31
CA ASP A 320 27.37 20.37 38.90
C ASP A 320 26.05 19.73 39.34
N CYS A 321 25.62 18.68 38.64
CA CYS A 321 24.42 17.93 39.01
C CYS A 321 24.69 17.08 40.25
N GLU A 322 23.80 17.15 41.25
CA GLU A 322 23.86 16.22 42.37
C GLU A 322 23.53 14.80 41.87
N THR A 323 24.40 13.84 42.16
CA THR A 323 24.21 12.44 41.82
C THR A 323 23.09 11.85 42.67
N VAL A 324 21.86 11.90 42.18
CA VAL A 324 20.81 11.00 42.62
C VAL A 324 21.07 9.64 41.97
N ASP A 325 21.47 8.67 42.79
CA ASP A 325 21.65 7.27 42.42
C ASP A 325 20.29 6.66 42.05
N ASN A 326 19.76 7.04 40.88
CA ASN A 326 18.59 6.43 40.29
C ASN A 326 19.04 5.15 39.61
N GLY A 327 19.30 4.13 40.42
CA GLY A 327 19.49 2.75 40.00
C GLY A 327 18.19 2.21 39.39
N PHE A 328 17.86 2.63 38.18
CA PHE A 328 16.98 1.87 37.30
C PHE A 328 17.76 0.65 36.85
N LYS A 329 17.68 -0.42 37.65
CA LYS A 329 17.96 -1.76 37.15
C LYS A 329 16.96 -2.04 36.06
N ASP A 330 17.42 -1.97 34.82
CA ASP A 330 16.70 -2.47 33.65
C ASP A 330 16.41 -3.95 33.88
N SER A 331 15.23 -4.21 34.44
CA SER A 331 14.69 -5.55 34.62
C SER A 331 13.97 -5.88 33.32
N GLY A 332 14.76 -6.00 32.25
CA GLY A 332 14.30 -6.38 30.93
C GLY A 332 13.88 -7.84 30.88
N GLU A 333 12.94 -8.24 31.73
CA GLU A 333 12.22 -9.51 31.60
C GLU A 333 10.89 -9.18 30.89
N GLY A 334 11.03 -8.79 29.62
CA GLY A 334 9.92 -8.40 28.77
C GLY A 334 8.99 -9.58 28.52
N CYS A 335 7.67 -9.33 28.54
CA CYS A 335 6.70 -10.30 28.06
C CYS A 335 6.77 -10.32 26.53
N SER A 336 7.83 -10.96 26.02
CA SER A 336 8.12 -11.01 24.60
C SER A 336 6.92 -11.62 23.88
N TYR A 337 6.46 -10.94 22.83
CA TYR A 337 5.64 -11.55 21.81
C TYR A 337 6.47 -12.68 21.17
N SER A 338 6.37 -13.89 21.73
CA SER A 338 7.12 -15.05 21.27
C SER A 338 6.36 -15.74 20.15
N VAL A 339 7.00 -15.84 18.99
CA VAL A 339 6.45 -16.57 17.84
C VAL A 339 7.11 -17.95 17.79
N ASP A 340 6.29 -18.99 17.64
CA ASP A 340 6.77 -20.37 17.49
C ASP A 340 7.43 -20.56 16.10
N PRO A 341 8.72 -20.96 16.03
CA PRO A 341 9.42 -21.19 14.76
C PRO A 341 8.73 -22.16 13.81
N ALA A 342 8.00 -23.17 14.32
CA ALA A 342 7.27 -24.11 13.46
C ALA A 342 6.13 -23.39 12.71
N ARG A 343 5.44 -22.48 13.39
CA ARG A 343 4.30 -21.73 12.86
C ARG A 343 4.72 -20.60 11.92
N VAL A 344 5.94 -20.08 12.10
CA VAL A 344 6.58 -19.14 11.17
C VAL A 344 6.74 -19.77 9.78
N ALA A 345 7.14 -21.05 9.71
CA ALA A 345 7.34 -21.74 8.44
C ALA A 345 6.03 -21.96 7.67
N GLU A 346 4.91 -22.19 8.37
CA GLU A 346 3.60 -22.44 7.75
C GLU A 346 2.86 -21.16 7.36
N ALA A 347 3.08 -20.06 8.09
CA ALA A 347 2.36 -18.80 7.90
C ALA A 347 2.99 -17.90 6.82
N ARG A 348 3.30 -18.45 5.64
CA ARG A 348 3.96 -17.76 4.52
C ARG A 348 3.03 -17.57 3.33
N TRP A 349 2.95 -16.33 2.84
CA TRP A 349 2.10 -15.97 1.69
C TRP A 349 2.56 -16.63 0.37
N ASP A 350 3.87 -16.73 0.16
CA ASP A 350 4.44 -17.19 -1.12
C ASP A 350 4.53 -18.71 -1.25
N GLU A 351 4.60 -19.46 -0.14
CA GLU A 351 4.78 -20.92 -0.15
C GLU A 351 3.43 -21.66 -0.26
N ALA A 352 2.38 -21.14 0.40
CA ALA A 352 1.01 -21.63 0.20
C ALA A 352 0.53 -21.43 -1.25
N SER A 353 0.98 -20.34 -1.89
CA SER A 353 0.72 -20.10 -3.31
C SER A 353 1.42 -21.11 -4.21
N LYS A 354 2.64 -21.56 -3.87
CA LYS A 354 3.45 -22.52 -4.65
C LYS A 354 2.96 -23.97 -4.60
N VAL A 355 2.43 -24.42 -3.46
CA VAL A 355 1.86 -25.77 -3.33
C VAL A 355 0.50 -25.87 -4.07
N ALA A 356 -0.23 -24.76 -4.19
CA ALA A 356 -1.46 -24.65 -4.96
C ALA A 356 -1.24 -24.48 -6.48
N ILE A 357 0.01 -24.40 -6.97
CA ILE A 357 0.35 -24.38 -8.41
C ILE A 357 0.24 -25.80 -9.00
N LYS A 358 -0.96 -26.35 -8.99
CA LYS A 358 -1.36 -27.39 -9.93
C LYS A 358 -2.57 -26.87 -10.71
N VAL A 359 -2.24 -26.17 -11.80
CA VAL A 359 -3.08 -25.84 -12.96
C VAL A 359 -4.32 -25.01 -12.63
N LEU A 360 -4.14 -23.69 -12.62
CA LEU A 360 -5.24 -22.73 -12.56
C LEU A 360 -5.52 -22.15 -13.94
N THR A 361 -5.96 -23.03 -14.84
CA THR A 361 -6.59 -22.62 -16.09
C THR A 361 -8.04 -22.27 -15.80
N LYS A 362 -8.45 -21.01 -16.00
CA LYS A 362 -9.88 -20.66 -15.98
C LYS A 362 -10.46 -20.79 -17.39
N PRO A 363 -11.65 -21.38 -17.57
CA PRO A 363 -12.28 -21.42 -18.88
C PRO A 363 -12.75 -20.03 -19.26
N CYS A 364 -12.41 -19.56 -20.45
CA CYS A 364 -12.94 -18.30 -20.97
C CYS A 364 -14.48 -18.34 -20.95
N PRO A 365 -15.19 -17.34 -20.39
CA PRO A 365 -16.65 -17.34 -20.33
C PRO A 365 -17.34 -17.47 -21.69
N LYS A 366 -16.67 -17.05 -22.77
CA LYS A 366 -17.20 -17.05 -24.14
C LYS A 366 -16.95 -18.36 -24.89
N CYS A 367 -15.73 -18.90 -24.83
CA CYS A 367 -15.34 -20.08 -25.62
C CYS A 367 -15.00 -21.32 -24.79
N ARG A 368 -15.02 -21.22 -23.46
CA ARG A 368 -14.64 -22.26 -22.48
C ARG A 368 -13.24 -22.85 -22.65
N THR A 369 -12.40 -22.27 -23.53
CA THR A 369 -11.00 -22.64 -23.65
C THR A 369 -10.29 -22.39 -22.32
N PRO A 370 -9.57 -23.38 -21.77
CA PRO A 370 -8.72 -23.17 -20.60
C PRO A 370 -7.66 -22.11 -20.93
N THR A 371 -7.68 -20.99 -20.22
CA THR A 371 -6.69 -19.92 -20.35
C THR A 371 -5.81 -19.89 -19.12
N GLU A 372 -4.49 -19.99 -19.34
CA GLU A 372 -3.47 -19.70 -18.34
C GLU A 372 -3.16 -18.19 -18.40
N ARG A 373 -2.84 -17.63 -17.23
CA ARG A 373 -2.37 -16.26 -17.12
C ARG A 373 -0.84 -16.29 -17.05
N ASP A 374 -0.17 -15.60 -17.97
CA ASP A 374 1.29 -15.47 -17.92
C ASP A 374 1.71 -14.57 -16.76
N ASP A 375 1.94 -15.16 -15.57
CA ASP A 375 2.47 -14.46 -14.39
C ASP A 375 4.02 -14.39 -14.41
N THR A 376 4.62 -14.17 -15.58
CA THR A 376 6.07 -13.93 -15.68
C THR A 376 6.37 -12.45 -15.39
N THR A 377 6.27 -12.02 -14.13
CA THR A 377 6.96 -10.84 -13.54
C THR A 377 6.58 -10.62 -12.05
N MET A 378 6.35 -11.69 -11.29
CA MET A 378 6.27 -11.63 -9.81
C MET A 378 7.59 -12.05 -9.18
N ASN A 379 8.64 -11.24 -9.40
CA ASN A 379 9.87 -11.16 -8.60
C ASN A 379 10.76 -10.04 -9.15
N GLU A 380 10.62 -8.82 -8.63
CA GLU A 380 11.74 -7.88 -8.59
C GLU A 380 12.06 -7.64 -7.12
N PHE A 381 12.93 -8.51 -6.59
CA PHE A 381 13.81 -8.11 -5.51
C PHE A 381 14.88 -7.21 -6.12
N GLU A 382 15.01 -6.04 -5.51
CA GLU A 382 16.00 -5.01 -5.77
C GLU A 382 17.42 -5.60 -5.65
N THR A 383 18.04 -6.00 -6.77
CA THR A 383 19.50 -6.22 -6.82
C THR A 383 20.19 -4.99 -7.39
N SER A 384 20.33 -3.98 -6.54
CA SER A 384 21.36 -2.96 -6.71
C SER A 384 22.64 -3.42 -6.02
N ALA A 385 23.53 -4.13 -6.74
CA ALA A 385 24.93 -4.28 -6.35
C ALA A 385 25.83 -4.74 -7.51
N LEU A 386 26.70 -3.83 -7.94
CA LEU A 386 28.08 -4.06 -8.38
C LEU A 386 28.37 -5.16 -9.42
N LYS A 387 28.49 -4.73 -10.69
CA LYS A 387 29.52 -5.27 -11.59
C LYS A 387 30.52 -4.18 -11.92
N GLN A 388 31.56 -4.09 -11.09
CA GLN A 388 32.83 -3.50 -11.49
C GLN A 388 33.43 -4.39 -12.59
N HIS A 389 33.71 -3.80 -13.75
CA HIS A 389 34.57 -4.38 -14.76
C HIS A 389 36.00 -4.51 -14.21
N PRO A 390 36.64 -5.69 -14.23
CA PRO A 390 38.08 -5.78 -14.13
C PRO A 390 38.68 -5.64 -15.55
N GLN A 391 39.28 -4.48 -15.83
CA GLN A 391 40.21 -4.36 -16.95
C GLN A 391 41.53 -5.03 -16.56
N HIS A 392 41.79 -6.20 -17.13
CA HIS A 392 43.10 -6.83 -17.06
C HIS A 392 43.99 -6.27 -18.17
N VAL A 393 45.11 -5.68 -17.76
CA VAL A 393 46.21 -5.19 -18.57
C VAL A 393 47.01 -6.37 -19.12
N SER A 394 47.44 -6.27 -20.39
CA SER A 394 48.75 -6.70 -20.94
C SER A 394 48.77 -6.31 -22.43
N ALA A 395 49.38 -5.18 -22.81
CA ALA A 395 50.81 -5.02 -23.10
C ALA A 395 51.25 -5.78 -24.37
N VAL A 396 51.36 -5.06 -25.50
CA VAL A 396 52.39 -5.30 -26.54
C VAL A 396 52.76 -3.93 -27.16
N GLU A 397 53.97 -3.49 -26.81
CA GLU A 397 55.03 -2.84 -27.63
C GLU A 397 54.61 -2.00 -28.85
N ALA A 398 54.82 -0.68 -28.80
CA ALA A 398 56.04 0.03 -29.20
C ALA A 398 56.05 0.42 -30.68
N ASN A 399 55.87 1.72 -30.96
CA ASN A 399 56.80 2.44 -31.83
C ASN A 399 56.60 3.96 -31.71
N THR A 400 57.69 4.59 -31.33
CA THR A 400 58.00 6.02 -31.29
C THR A 400 58.03 6.60 -32.70
N ILE A 401 57.32 7.70 -32.97
CA ILE A 401 57.78 8.75 -33.88
C ILE A 401 57.38 10.11 -33.29
N GLU A 402 58.41 10.90 -33.00
CA GLU A 402 58.39 12.29 -32.52
C GLU A 402 57.95 13.29 -33.60
N SER A 403 57.64 14.50 -33.11
CA SER A 403 57.77 15.80 -33.79
C SER A 403 56.74 16.08 -34.89
N THR A 404 56.15 17.26 -35.03
CA THR A 404 56.65 18.61 -34.74
C THR A 404 55.48 19.59 -34.76
N ASP A 405 55.68 20.70 -34.05
CA ASP A 405 55.07 22.02 -34.19
C ASP A 405 54.30 22.33 -35.48
N GLN A 406 53.22 23.12 -35.37
CA GLN A 406 53.22 24.51 -35.84
C GLN A 406 51.86 25.20 -35.61
N TYR A 407 51.96 26.30 -34.85
CA TYR A 407 51.14 27.53 -34.81
C TYR A 407 49.63 27.47 -34.54
#